data_AF-A0A812TD46-F1
#
_entry.id   AF-A0A812TD46-F1
#
_cell.length_a   1.000
_cell.length_b   1.000
_cell.length_c   1.000
_cell.angle_alpha   90.00
_cell.angle_beta   90.00
_cell.angle_gamma   90.00
#
_symmetry.space_group_name_H-M   'P 1'
#
loop_
_entity.id
_entity.type
_entity.pdbx_description
1 polymer ?
#
loop_
_entity_poly.entity_id
_entity_poly.type
_entity_poly.pdbx_seq_one_letter_code
_entity_poly.pdbx_strand_id
1 'polypeptide(L)'
;MEGVVVSRQAWAPRAWLARFRLEPAEGRTHITERALYALEPLIPEHLGSPFPFHVKVMLSLHIEKLDPARGELIRDSFIQNVVPWRSLPANDPAYRMHSLVAAMRWKYETARERASLPGSGWEIVGIEWMDVLIAPGLENVPAPGVGGGCNVRLPESLHQRKGIWCPQVSSRCFEFCIRAAFLGVAEMDAAERTELALRTHFKTRQCRHDFEGRVSKISTPKGKSAKLRYFTKTSCELSPVIVYADFEVFSQNSIQFAAAEGVQNRIAAAAYSAVGMCGYEPPEAHKLWMEHAREGEHECAVALQFLRSLMGLLDHYKNWRMNEKKPLVWTAEHRTQHQQARECRECRRVFCNKSGRRKVAHHDHGTGSWLGALRENCNQAAHVPYDITICFHNGGRYDFHFVLRALAKFKYHAKLEQNRRAVAGKIRKFGVKELARRVKLVQERAAAFGSSKSKPLL
;
A
#
# COMPACT_ATOMS: atom_id res chain seq x y z
N MET A 1 -17.15 -6.12 -46.97
CA MET A 1 -16.88 -6.44 -45.56
C MET A 1 -18.16 -7.00 -44.96
N GLU A 2 -18.05 -8.15 -44.29
CA GLU A 2 -19.16 -9.07 -43.99
C GLU A 2 -20.21 -8.47 -43.03
N GLY A 3 -21.28 -7.86 -43.57
CA GLY A 3 -22.54 -7.61 -42.86
C GLY A 3 -22.44 -7.15 -41.41
N VAL A 4 -21.56 -6.17 -41.16
CA VAL A 4 -21.33 -5.54 -39.87
C VAL A 4 -21.35 -4.03 -40.06
N VAL A 5 -21.98 -3.32 -39.13
CA VAL A 5 -21.94 -1.86 -39.01
C VAL A 5 -20.95 -1.53 -37.90
N VAL A 6 -19.98 -0.66 -38.19
CA VAL A 6 -19.01 -0.19 -37.20
C VAL A 6 -19.28 1.28 -36.89
N SER A 7 -19.53 1.59 -35.63
CA SER A 7 -19.70 2.97 -35.18
C SER A 7 -18.62 3.33 -34.15
N ARG A 8 -17.89 4.43 -34.43
CA ARG A 8 -16.98 5.02 -33.45
C ARG A 8 -17.82 5.82 -32.45
N GLN A 9 -17.70 5.48 -31.18
CA GLN A 9 -18.49 6.11 -30.13
C GLN A 9 -17.80 7.40 -29.65
N ALA A 10 -18.55 8.49 -29.53
CA ALA A 10 -18.04 9.80 -29.11
C ALA A 10 -17.57 9.80 -27.64
N TRP A 11 -18.14 8.91 -26.82
CA TRP A 11 -17.77 8.73 -25.42
C TRP A 11 -16.92 7.47 -25.24
N ALA A 12 -15.67 7.67 -24.84
CA ALA A 12 -14.80 6.64 -24.28
C ALA A 12 -14.51 7.01 -22.81
N PRO A 13 -14.56 6.06 -21.85
CA PRO A 13 -14.13 6.36 -20.48
C PRO A 13 -12.69 6.88 -20.50
N ARG A 14 -12.33 7.85 -19.63
CA ARG A 14 -11.07 8.62 -19.63
C ARG A 14 -9.74 7.83 -19.78
N ALA A 15 -9.76 6.51 -19.65
CA ALA A 15 -8.60 5.62 -19.81
C ALA A 15 -8.53 4.90 -21.19
N TRP A 16 -9.49 5.11 -22.10
CA TRP A 16 -9.58 4.45 -23.40
C TRP A 16 -9.52 5.49 -24.53
N LEU A 17 -8.64 5.28 -25.50
CA LEU A 17 -8.38 6.18 -26.64
C LEU A 17 -9.49 6.12 -27.68
N ALA A 18 -10.09 4.94 -27.84
CA ALA A 18 -11.17 4.73 -28.78
C ALA A 18 -12.12 3.64 -28.28
N ARG A 19 -13.39 3.82 -28.60
CA ARG A 19 -14.43 2.80 -28.47
C ARG A 19 -15.11 2.63 -29.82
N PHE A 20 -15.17 1.40 -30.28
CA PHE A 20 -15.90 1.00 -31.47
C PHE A 20 -17.00 0.04 -31.07
N ARG A 21 -18.18 0.23 -31.63
CA ARG A 21 -19.29 -0.70 -31.52
C ARG A 21 -19.49 -1.37 -32.88
N LEU A 22 -19.54 -2.70 -32.86
CA LEU A 22 -19.80 -3.54 -34.02
C LEU A 22 -21.17 -4.20 -33.84
N GLU A 23 -22.05 -3.98 -34.79
CA GLU A 23 -23.42 -4.48 -34.80
C GLU A 23 -23.70 -5.23 -36.11
N PRO A 24 -24.64 -6.20 -36.13
CA PRO A 24 -25.08 -6.85 -37.34
C PRO A 24 -25.59 -5.81 -38.35
N ALA A 25 -25.25 -5.99 -39.63
CA ALA A 25 -25.90 -5.23 -40.69
C ALA A 25 -27.38 -5.59 -40.79
N GLU A 26 -28.16 -4.69 -41.40
CA GLU A 26 -29.59 -4.85 -41.62
C GLU A 26 -29.90 -6.22 -42.24
N GLY A 27 -30.87 -6.94 -41.64
CA GLY A 27 -31.23 -8.30 -42.03
C GLY A 27 -30.40 -9.43 -41.38
N ARG A 28 -29.41 -9.11 -40.54
CA ARG A 28 -28.70 -10.10 -39.71
C ARG A 28 -29.03 -9.93 -38.23
N THR A 29 -29.09 -11.05 -37.52
CA THR A 29 -29.36 -11.08 -36.07
C THR A 29 -28.09 -11.21 -35.24
N HIS A 30 -27.01 -11.75 -35.81
CA HIS A 30 -25.77 -12.00 -35.08
C HIS A 30 -24.53 -11.70 -35.93
N ILE A 31 -23.42 -11.45 -35.23
CA ILE A 31 -22.08 -11.30 -35.79
C ILE A 31 -21.15 -12.40 -35.27
N THR A 32 -20.02 -12.59 -35.95
CA THR A 32 -18.99 -13.57 -35.55
C THR A 32 -17.73 -12.85 -35.07
N GLU A 33 -16.77 -13.56 -34.50
CA GLU A 33 -15.47 -13.00 -34.11
C GLU A 33 -14.71 -12.35 -35.27
N ARG A 34 -14.99 -12.76 -36.50
CA ARG A 34 -14.42 -12.16 -37.72
C ARG A 34 -14.87 -10.72 -37.94
N ALA A 35 -15.96 -10.29 -37.31
CA ALA A 35 -16.40 -8.89 -37.30
C ALA A 35 -15.27 -7.93 -36.90
N LEU A 36 -14.35 -8.37 -36.03
CA LEU A 36 -13.20 -7.56 -35.60
C LEU A 36 -12.29 -7.12 -36.76
N TYR A 37 -12.22 -7.86 -37.87
CA TYR A 37 -11.45 -7.43 -39.06
C TYR A 37 -11.98 -6.11 -39.65
N ALA A 38 -13.25 -5.76 -39.40
CA ALA A 38 -13.80 -4.47 -39.81
C ALA A 38 -13.11 -3.27 -39.11
N LEU A 39 -12.38 -3.51 -38.01
CA LEU A 39 -11.57 -2.49 -37.34
C LEU A 39 -10.22 -2.25 -38.02
N GLU A 40 -9.71 -3.19 -38.82
CA GLU A 40 -8.37 -3.09 -39.43
C GLU A 40 -8.12 -1.75 -40.15
N PRO A 41 -9.02 -1.28 -41.04
CA PRO A 41 -8.85 0.02 -41.68
C PRO A 41 -9.12 1.23 -40.76
N LEU A 42 -9.71 1.01 -39.57
CA LEU A 42 -10.12 2.07 -38.64
C LEU A 42 -9.09 2.33 -37.54
N ILE A 43 -8.15 1.41 -37.32
CA ILE A 43 -7.09 1.52 -36.32
C ILE A 43 -5.68 1.24 -36.90
N PRO A 44 -5.36 1.68 -38.13
CA PRO A 44 -4.08 1.36 -38.77
C PRO A 44 -2.90 1.90 -37.97
N GLU A 45 -3.05 3.06 -37.32
CA GLU A 45 -2.01 3.63 -36.46
C GLU A 45 -1.72 2.79 -35.22
N HIS A 46 -2.72 2.06 -34.71
CA HIS A 46 -2.53 1.17 -33.57
C HIS A 46 -1.88 -0.15 -33.99
N LEU A 47 -2.34 -0.74 -35.09
CA LEU A 47 -1.80 -1.99 -35.61
C LEU A 47 -0.35 -1.82 -36.10
N GLY A 48 -0.02 -0.71 -36.76
CA GLY A 48 1.34 -0.38 -37.18
C GLY A 48 2.24 0.20 -36.08
N SER A 49 1.70 0.42 -34.87
CA SER A 49 2.47 1.05 -33.79
C SER A 49 3.63 0.15 -33.31
N PRO A 50 4.86 0.67 -33.16
CA PRO A 50 5.93 -0.09 -32.52
C PRO A 50 5.70 -0.31 -31.02
N PHE A 51 4.60 0.22 -30.47
CA PHE A 51 4.27 0.13 -29.05
C PHE A 51 3.15 -0.88 -28.79
N PRO A 52 3.14 -1.53 -27.61
CA PRO A 52 2.03 -2.35 -27.19
C PRO A 52 0.81 -1.50 -26.82
N PHE A 53 -0.38 -2.04 -27.09
CA PHE A 53 -1.66 -1.46 -26.69
C PHE A 53 -2.56 -2.54 -26.11
N HIS A 54 -3.53 -2.14 -25.29
CA HIS A 54 -4.55 -3.02 -24.75
C HIS A 54 -5.81 -2.92 -25.59
N VAL A 55 -6.42 -4.08 -25.83
CA VAL A 55 -7.76 -4.19 -26.39
C VAL A 55 -8.64 -4.90 -25.39
N LYS A 56 -9.73 -4.24 -24.99
CA LYS A 56 -10.81 -4.88 -24.24
C LYS A 56 -11.99 -5.06 -25.16
N VAL A 57 -12.52 -6.28 -25.22
CA VAL A 57 -13.72 -6.60 -25.97
C VAL A 57 -14.83 -6.94 -24.99
N MET A 58 -16.01 -6.35 -25.18
CA MET A 58 -17.23 -6.71 -24.47
C MET A 58 -18.20 -7.28 -25.50
N LEU A 59 -18.73 -8.46 -25.23
CA LEU A 59 -19.64 -9.19 -26.13
C LEU A 59 -21.02 -9.22 -25.49
N SER A 60 -22.07 -8.91 -26.25
CA SER A 60 -23.43 -9.33 -25.89
C SER A 60 -23.72 -10.63 -26.60
N LEU A 61 -23.99 -11.68 -25.83
CA LEU A 61 -24.22 -13.03 -26.34
C LEU A 61 -25.71 -13.35 -26.22
N HIS A 62 -26.33 -13.70 -27.34
CA HIS A 62 -27.70 -14.21 -27.39
C HIS A 62 -27.69 -15.67 -26.95
N ILE A 63 -28.50 -16.00 -25.95
CA ILE A 63 -28.65 -17.35 -25.42
C ILE A 63 -30.08 -17.83 -25.49
N GLU A 64 -30.24 -19.12 -25.78
CA GLU A 64 -31.54 -19.77 -25.89
C GLU A 64 -31.57 -21.02 -25.02
N LYS A 65 -32.72 -21.30 -24.41
CA LYS A 65 -32.98 -22.50 -23.62
C LYS A 65 -34.36 -23.03 -23.91
N LEU A 66 -34.48 -24.30 -24.23
CA LEU A 66 -35.78 -24.96 -24.29
C LEU A 66 -36.29 -25.20 -22.87
N ASP A 67 -37.46 -24.65 -22.54
CA ASP A 67 -38.15 -24.94 -21.29
C ASP A 67 -38.74 -26.36 -21.36
N PRO A 68 -38.23 -27.32 -20.57
CA PRO A 68 -38.74 -28.69 -20.62
C PRO A 68 -40.19 -28.81 -20.12
N ALA A 69 -40.69 -27.86 -19.32
CA ALA A 69 -42.05 -27.88 -18.81
C ALA A 69 -43.07 -27.29 -19.79
N ARG A 70 -42.66 -26.34 -20.62
CA ARG A 70 -43.54 -25.61 -21.56
C ARG A 70 -43.33 -25.98 -23.02
N GLY A 71 -42.21 -26.59 -23.38
CA GLY A 71 -41.79 -26.81 -24.77
C GLY A 71 -41.49 -25.50 -25.52
N GLU A 72 -41.38 -24.39 -24.80
CA GLU A 72 -41.14 -23.06 -25.35
C GLU A 72 -39.66 -22.71 -25.28
N LEU A 73 -39.19 -21.94 -26.26
CA LEU A 73 -37.83 -21.47 -26.30
C LEU A 73 -37.70 -20.14 -25.55
N ILE A 74 -36.99 -20.17 -24.43
CA ILE A 74 -36.65 -19.00 -23.62
C ILE A 74 -35.42 -18.32 -24.24
N ARG A 75 -35.51 -17.01 -24.42
CA ARG A 75 -34.44 -16.16 -24.97
C ARG A 75 -33.94 -15.20 -23.91
N ASP A 76 -32.63 -15.04 -23.83
CA ASP A 76 -31.99 -14.07 -22.94
C ASP A 76 -30.67 -13.58 -23.56
N SER A 77 -30.09 -12.53 -23.00
CA SER A 77 -28.76 -12.04 -23.40
C SER A 77 -27.87 -11.78 -22.19
N PHE A 78 -26.57 -12.04 -22.35
CA PHE A 78 -25.61 -11.73 -21.29
C PHE A 78 -24.33 -11.10 -21.84
N ILE A 79 -23.75 -10.23 -21.01
CA ILE A 79 -22.54 -9.50 -21.37
C ILE A 79 -21.31 -10.27 -20.88
N GLN A 80 -20.51 -10.79 -21.82
CA GLN A 80 -19.22 -11.39 -21.54
C GLN A 80 -18.11 -10.36 -21.71
N ASN A 81 -17.42 -10.06 -20.61
CA ASN A 81 -16.19 -9.28 -20.66
C ASN A 81 -15.03 -10.19 -21.08
N VAL A 82 -14.37 -9.87 -22.19
CA VAL A 82 -13.06 -10.44 -22.51
C VAL A 82 -12.00 -9.68 -21.72
N VAL A 83 -11.19 -10.41 -20.95
CA VAL A 83 -10.06 -9.83 -20.20
C VAL A 83 -9.22 -8.97 -21.14
N PRO A 84 -8.83 -7.74 -20.75
CA PRO A 84 -8.01 -6.89 -21.59
C PRO A 84 -6.79 -7.63 -22.12
N TRP A 85 -6.67 -7.71 -23.44
CA TRP A 85 -5.58 -8.39 -24.12
C TRP A 85 -4.51 -7.38 -24.51
N ARG A 86 -3.24 -7.73 -24.28
CA ARG A 86 -2.10 -6.89 -24.63
C ARG A 86 -1.59 -7.27 -26.02
N SER A 87 -1.78 -6.38 -26.97
CA SER A 87 -1.21 -6.47 -28.32
C SER A 87 0.28 -6.12 -28.27
N LEU A 88 1.15 -7.10 -28.49
CA LEU A 88 2.60 -6.88 -28.57
C LEU A 88 2.99 -6.34 -29.97
N PRO A 89 4.05 -5.53 -30.07
CA PRO A 89 4.58 -5.08 -31.37
C PRO A 89 4.85 -6.25 -32.31
N ALA A 90 4.45 -6.11 -33.57
CA ALA A 90 4.83 -7.03 -34.63
C ALA A 90 5.12 -6.23 -35.89
N ASN A 91 6.03 -6.75 -36.72
CA ASN A 91 6.43 -6.10 -37.98
C ASN A 91 5.30 -6.08 -39.01
N ASP A 92 4.31 -6.97 -38.85
CA ASP A 92 3.15 -7.08 -39.72
C ASP A 92 1.85 -6.68 -38.97
N PRO A 93 1.20 -5.58 -39.36
CA PRO A 93 -0.11 -5.17 -38.83
C PRO A 93 -1.20 -6.25 -38.97
N ALA A 94 -1.17 -7.02 -40.06
CA ALA A 94 -2.15 -8.08 -40.31
C ALA A 94 -2.00 -9.21 -39.30
N TYR A 95 -0.76 -9.56 -38.93
CA TYR A 95 -0.48 -10.51 -37.86
C TYR A 95 -1.04 -10.06 -36.51
N ARG A 96 -0.96 -8.76 -36.19
CA ARG A 96 -1.53 -8.22 -34.93
C ARG A 96 -3.05 -8.27 -34.93
N MET A 97 -3.68 -7.95 -36.07
CA MET A 97 -5.12 -8.10 -36.22
C MET A 97 -5.54 -9.56 -36.10
N HIS A 98 -4.82 -10.47 -36.75
CA HIS A 98 -5.08 -11.90 -36.66
C HIS A 98 -4.97 -12.41 -35.22
N SER A 99 -3.97 -11.95 -34.47
CA SER A 99 -3.77 -12.28 -33.06
C SER A 99 -4.93 -11.79 -32.18
N LEU A 100 -5.48 -10.60 -32.46
CA LEU A 100 -6.68 -10.07 -31.79
C LEU A 100 -7.90 -10.96 -32.04
N VAL A 101 -8.13 -11.33 -33.30
CA VAL A 101 -9.25 -12.18 -33.71
C VAL A 101 -9.12 -13.58 -33.09
N ALA A 102 -7.92 -14.16 -33.10
CA ALA A 102 -7.65 -15.47 -32.50
C ALA A 102 -7.89 -15.47 -30.98
N ALA A 103 -7.45 -14.42 -30.27
CA ALA A 103 -7.69 -14.28 -28.84
C ALA A 103 -9.18 -14.14 -28.52
N MET A 104 -9.93 -13.40 -29.35
CA MET A 104 -11.39 -13.33 -29.22
C MET A 104 -12.01 -14.71 -29.44
N ARG A 105 -11.69 -15.37 -30.56
CA ARG A 105 -12.24 -16.68 -30.93
C ARG A 105 -12.15 -17.68 -29.78
N TRP A 106 -10.95 -17.81 -29.21
CA TRP A 106 -10.72 -18.72 -28.08
C TRP A 106 -11.62 -18.43 -26.88
N LYS A 107 -11.88 -17.14 -26.59
CA LYS A 107 -12.77 -16.73 -25.50
C LYS A 107 -14.24 -17.00 -25.80
N TYR A 108 -14.67 -16.77 -27.03
CA TYR A 108 -16.02 -17.12 -27.47
C TYR A 108 -16.26 -18.63 -27.39
N GLU A 109 -15.31 -19.43 -27.86
CA GLU A 109 -15.35 -20.90 -27.76
C GLU A 109 -15.41 -21.36 -26.30
N THR A 110 -14.57 -20.79 -25.42
CA THR A 110 -14.61 -21.07 -23.98
C THR A 110 -15.97 -20.73 -23.36
N ALA A 111 -16.59 -19.61 -23.76
CA ALA A 111 -17.91 -19.22 -23.27
C ALA A 111 -18.99 -20.20 -23.75
N ARG A 112 -18.90 -20.63 -25.01
CA ARG A 112 -19.80 -21.63 -25.61
C ARG A 112 -19.67 -23.00 -24.94
N GLU A 113 -18.46 -23.46 -24.67
CA GLU A 113 -18.21 -24.70 -23.93
C GLU A 113 -18.81 -24.64 -22.51
N ARG A 114 -18.61 -23.53 -21.80
CA ARG A 114 -19.20 -23.32 -20.46
C ARG A 114 -20.72 -23.29 -20.47
N ALA A 115 -21.32 -22.66 -21.48
CA ALA A 115 -22.76 -22.67 -21.66
C ALA A 115 -23.27 -24.10 -21.90
N SER A 116 -22.53 -24.92 -22.67
CA SER A 116 -22.86 -26.32 -22.95
C SER A 116 -22.59 -27.32 -21.81
N LEU A 117 -22.11 -26.88 -20.64
CA LEU A 117 -21.87 -27.78 -19.51
C LEU A 117 -23.19 -28.37 -18.97
N PRO A 118 -23.19 -29.65 -18.51
CA PRO A 118 -24.39 -30.31 -18.03
C PRO A 118 -25.06 -29.53 -16.89
N GLY A 119 -26.33 -29.13 -17.10
CA GLY A 119 -27.18 -28.53 -16.07
C GLY A 119 -27.66 -27.10 -16.34
N SER A 120 -27.04 -26.34 -17.25
CA SER A 120 -27.51 -24.97 -17.57
C SER A 120 -28.77 -24.98 -18.45
N GLY A 121 -28.80 -25.87 -19.46
CA GLY A 121 -29.79 -25.91 -20.53
C GLY A 121 -29.72 -24.74 -21.51
N TRP A 122 -28.70 -23.88 -21.41
CA TRP A 122 -28.54 -22.68 -22.25
C TRP A 122 -27.55 -22.93 -23.39
N GLU A 123 -27.94 -22.57 -24.61
CA GLU A 123 -27.10 -22.58 -25.80
C GLU A 123 -26.80 -21.16 -26.26
N ILE A 124 -25.54 -20.88 -26.61
CA ILE A 124 -25.16 -19.61 -27.23
C ILE A 124 -25.48 -19.69 -28.72
N VAL A 125 -26.39 -18.83 -29.17
CA VAL A 125 -26.86 -18.78 -30.56
C VAL A 125 -25.98 -17.85 -31.40
N GLY A 126 -25.49 -16.77 -30.81
CA GLY A 126 -24.57 -15.87 -31.49
C GLY A 126 -24.23 -14.62 -30.69
N ILE A 127 -23.53 -13.70 -31.35
CA ILE A 127 -23.09 -12.43 -30.76
C ILE A 127 -23.99 -11.32 -31.31
N GLU A 128 -24.73 -10.64 -30.44
CA GLU A 128 -25.64 -9.56 -30.84
C GLU A 128 -24.89 -8.28 -31.19
N TRP A 129 -23.83 -7.97 -30.44
CA TRP A 129 -22.94 -6.83 -30.70
C TRP A 129 -21.61 -6.97 -29.96
N MET A 130 -20.60 -6.22 -30.39
CA MET A 130 -19.30 -6.11 -29.71
C MET A 130 -18.95 -4.65 -29.44
N ASP A 131 -18.52 -4.35 -28.22
CA ASP A 131 -17.80 -3.12 -27.93
C ASP A 131 -16.30 -3.41 -27.82
N VAL A 132 -15.51 -2.71 -28.62
CA VAL A 132 -14.05 -2.80 -28.63
C VAL A 132 -13.47 -1.51 -28.09
N LEU A 133 -12.77 -1.59 -26.97
CA LEU A 133 -12.09 -0.47 -26.35
C LEU A 133 -10.58 -0.63 -26.52
N ILE A 134 -9.93 0.44 -26.96
CA ILE A 134 -8.48 0.48 -27.17
C ILE A 134 -7.85 1.46 -26.19
N ALA A 135 -6.81 1.02 -25.49
CA ALA A 135 -6.04 1.83 -24.55
C ALA A 135 -4.54 1.60 -24.78
N PRO A 136 -3.66 2.53 -24.40
CA PRO A 136 -2.23 2.28 -24.49
C PRO A 136 -1.80 1.17 -23.52
N GLY A 137 -0.65 0.55 -23.81
CA GLY A 137 -0.03 -0.45 -22.96
C GLY A 137 0.40 0.12 -21.59
N LEU A 138 -0.51 0.17 -20.60
CA LEU A 138 -0.31 0.83 -19.30
C LEU A 138 0.74 0.18 -18.37
N GLU A 139 1.24 -1.02 -18.68
CA GLU A 139 2.09 -1.78 -17.74
C GLU A 139 3.53 -1.25 -17.58
N ASN A 140 3.95 -0.19 -18.26
CA ASN A 140 5.24 0.45 -17.99
C ASN A 140 5.20 1.93 -18.35
N VAL A 141 4.66 2.78 -17.49
CA VAL A 141 5.02 4.21 -17.47
C VAL A 141 5.81 4.39 -16.16
N PRO A 142 7.14 4.51 -16.19
CA PRO A 142 7.87 4.81 -14.97
C PRO A 142 7.45 6.20 -14.48
N ALA A 143 7.21 6.31 -13.17
CA ALA A 143 6.89 7.56 -12.53
C ALA A 143 7.97 8.61 -12.82
N PRO A 144 7.59 9.87 -13.11
CA PRO A 144 8.55 10.94 -13.33
C PRO A 144 9.22 11.29 -12.00
N GLY A 145 10.55 11.15 -11.93
CA GLY A 145 11.35 11.80 -10.89
C GLY A 145 12.37 10.90 -10.19
N VAL A 146 13.59 10.85 -10.72
CA VAL A 146 14.83 10.81 -9.94
C VAL A 146 15.98 11.27 -10.84
N GLY A 147 16.74 12.27 -10.40
CA GLY A 147 17.78 12.94 -11.18
C GLY A 147 19.01 12.08 -11.46
N GLY A 148 19.62 12.32 -12.63
CA GLY A 148 20.91 11.79 -13.06
C GLY A 148 21.06 11.97 -14.58
N GLY A 149 22.01 12.79 -15.04
CA GLY A 149 22.17 13.16 -16.46
C GLY A 149 23.26 12.38 -17.21
N CYS A 150 23.20 12.42 -18.56
CA CYS A 150 24.32 12.17 -19.49
C CYS A 150 24.07 12.84 -20.87
N ASN A 151 25.14 13.02 -21.66
CA ASN A 151 25.36 14.04 -22.71
C ASN A 151 25.06 13.60 -24.17
N VAL A 152 23.80 13.63 -24.64
CA VAL A 152 23.51 13.60 -26.09
C VAL A 152 22.51 14.70 -26.45
N ARG A 153 22.87 15.58 -27.40
CA ARG A 153 22.01 16.68 -27.87
C ARG A 153 20.84 16.13 -28.69
N LEU A 154 19.64 16.66 -28.45
CA LEU A 154 18.47 16.39 -29.29
C LEU A 154 18.64 16.99 -30.70
N PRO A 155 17.93 16.49 -31.71
CA PRO A 155 17.79 17.17 -32.99
C PRO A 155 17.20 18.57 -32.82
N GLU A 156 17.69 19.53 -33.59
CA GLU A 156 17.38 20.97 -33.41
C GLU A 156 15.89 21.30 -33.52
N SER A 157 15.16 20.53 -34.32
CA SER A 157 13.71 20.63 -34.51
C SER A 157 12.86 20.28 -33.27
N LEU A 158 13.44 19.61 -32.26
CA LEU A 158 12.73 19.16 -31.06
C LEU A 158 13.05 19.97 -29.81
N HIS A 159 14.08 20.83 -29.83
CA HIS A 159 14.50 21.62 -28.67
C HIS A 159 13.46 22.65 -28.19
N GLN A 160 12.54 23.09 -29.07
CA GLN A 160 11.61 24.17 -28.76
C GLN A 160 10.17 23.70 -28.41
N ARG A 161 9.89 22.40 -28.43
CA ARG A 161 8.54 21.88 -28.15
C ARG A 161 8.33 21.67 -26.65
N LYS A 162 7.47 22.50 -26.04
CA LYS A 162 7.02 22.34 -24.64
C LYS A 162 6.36 20.96 -24.46
N GLY A 163 6.80 20.20 -23.46
CA GLY A 163 6.24 18.89 -23.11
C GLY A 163 7.07 17.68 -23.58
N ILE A 164 8.11 17.87 -24.39
CA ILE A 164 9.05 16.79 -24.74
C ILE A 164 10.17 16.76 -23.70
N TRP A 165 10.27 15.65 -22.95
CA TRP A 165 11.32 15.47 -21.95
C TRP A 165 12.60 14.97 -22.63
N CYS A 166 13.75 15.55 -22.27
CA CYS A 166 15.05 15.02 -22.68
C CYS A 166 15.31 13.69 -21.93
N PRO A 167 15.46 12.55 -22.61
CA PRO A 167 15.48 11.23 -21.97
C PRO A 167 16.84 10.91 -21.34
N GLN A 168 16.87 10.42 -20.10
CA GLN A 168 18.14 10.31 -19.33
C GLN A 168 18.56 8.90 -18.87
N VAL A 169 17.78 7.82 -19.09
CA VAL A 169 18.13 6.51 -18.45
C VAL A 169 17.96 5.25 -19.32
N SER A 170 17.15 5.23 -20.40
CA SER A 170 17.08 4.03 -21.25
C SER A 170 16.55 4.28 -22.66
N SER A 171 16.76 3.32 -23.56
CA SER A 171 16.17 3.28 -24.92
C SER A 171 14.63 3.36 -24.93
N ARG A 172 13.97 3.12 -23.79
CA ARG A 172 12.50 3.24 -23.62
C ARG A 172 12.05 4.65 -23.23
N CYS A 173 12.98 5.58 -23.03
CA CYS A 173 12.67 6.88 -22.46
C CYS A 173 12.05 7.83 -23.51
N PHE A 174 12.41 7.69 -24.79
CA PHE A 174 11.69 8.31 -25.92
C PHE A 174 10.26 7.76 -26.08
N GLU A 175 10.10 6.44 -25.92
CA GLU A 175 8.79 5.77 -25.88
C GLU A 175 7.89 6.33 -24.76
N PHE A 176 8.44 6.63 -23.58
CA PHE A 176 7.68 7.26 -22.50
C PHE A 176 7.27 8.70 -22.80
N CYS A 177 8.12 9.48 -23.47
CA CYS A 177 7.79 10.86 -23.87
C CYS A 177 6.66 10.89 -24.91
N ILE A 178 6.69 9.98 -25.88
CA ILE A 178 5.63 9.84 -26.89
C ILE A 178 4.33 9.35 -26.24
N ARG A 179 4.39 8.36 -25.35
CA ARG A 179 3.21 7.87 -24.61
C ARG A 179 2.57 8.95 -23.74
N ALA A 180 3.38 9.76 -23.05
CA ALA A 180 2.90 10.89 -22.25
C ALA A 180 2.22 11.97 -23.11
N ALA A 181 2.74 12.23 -24.31
CA ALA A 181 2.10 13.13 -25.27
C ALA A 181 0.76 12.57 -25.79
N PHE A 182 0.70 11.29 -26.17
CA PHE A 182 -0.53 10.64 -26.65
C PHE A 182 -1.63 10.52 -25.58
N LEU A 183 -1.25 10.38 -24.30
CA LEU A 183 -2.19 10.27 -23.18
C LEU A 183 -2.66 11.63 -22.63
N GLY A 184 -2.23 12.75 -23.22
CA GLY A 184 -2.54 14.09 -22.68
C GLY A 184 -1.88 14.37 -21.32
N VAL A 185 -0.92 13.55 -20.89
CA VAL A 185 -0.24 13.65 -19.59
C VAL A 185 0.63 14.91 -19.49
N ALA A 186 0.98 15.49 -20.64
CA ALA A 186 1.66 16.77 -20.75
C ALA A 186 0.80 17.93 -20.21
N GLU A 187 -0.53 17.83 -20.28
CA GLU A 187 -1.45 18.85 -19.78
C GLU A 187 -1.91 18.60 -18.34
N MET A 188 -1.71 17.38 -17.84
CA MET A 188 -2.02 17.03 -16.46
C MET A 188 -1.09 17.76 -15.50
N ASP A 189 -1.61 18.17 -14.35
CA ASP A 189 -0.76 18.72 -13.29
C ASP A 189 -0.02 17.58 -12.52
N ALA A 190 0.86 17.97 -11.59
CA ALA A 190 1.63 16.99 -10.82
C ALA A 190 0.78 16.11 -9.90
N ALA A 191 -0.37 16.60 -9.43
CA ALA A 191 -1.28 15.84 -8.57
C ALA A 191 -2.06 14.81 -9.38
N GLU A 192 -2.58 15.20 -10.54
CA GLU A 192 -3.33 14.32 -11.45
C GLU A 192 -2.47 13.15 -11.96
N ARG A 193 -1.19 13.41 -12.23
CA ARG A 193 -0.23 12.38 -12.62
C ARG A 193 0.04 11.37 -11.50
N THR A 194 0.22 11.87 -10.28
CA THR A 194 0.44 11.05 -9.08
C THR A 194 -0.78 10.17 -8.78
N GLU A 195 -1.98 10.74 -8.88
CA GLU A 195 -3.23 10.01 -8.67
C GLU A 195 -3.43 8.88 -9.70
N LEU A 196 -3.17 9.15 -10.98
CA LEU A 196 -3.28 8.15 -12.05
C LEU A 196 -2.26 7.01 -11.87
N ALA A 197 -1.03 7.34 -11.48
CA ALA A 197 0.02 6.34 -11.20
C ALA A 197 -0.36 5.43 -10.02
N LEU A 198 -0.87 6.02 -8.93
CA LEU A 198 -1.31 5.27 -7.75
C LEU A 198 -2.54 4.41 -8.05
N ARG A 199 -3.56 4.94 -8.74
CA ARG A 199 -4.75 4.16 -9.15
C ARG A 199 -4.36 2.97 -10.02
N THR A 200 -3.40 3.16 -10.93
CA THR A 200 -2.89 2.09 -11.79
C THR A 200 -2.13 1.05 -10.98
N HIS A 201 -1.26 1.48 -10.06
CA HIS A 201 -0.54 0.60 -9.14
C HIS A 201 -1.48 -0.25 -8.26
N PHE A 202 -2.53 0.36 -7.67
CA PHE A 202 -3.52 -0.37 -6.86
C PHE A 202 -4.32 -1.38 -7.69
N LYS A 203 -4.59 -1.08 -8.96
CA LYS A 203 -5.31 -1.97 -9.86
C LYS A 203 -4.48 -3.16 -10.33
N THR A 204 -3.17 -2.97 -10.52
CA THR A 204 -2.27 -4.01 -11.06
C THR A 204 -1.50 -4.78 -9.99
N ARG A 205 -1.45 -4.28 -8.74
CA ARG A 205 -0.65 -4.85 -7.62
C ARG A 205 0.84 -5.06 -7.94
N GLN A 206 1.37 -4.37 -8.95
CA GLN A 206 2.79 -4.48 -9.32
C GLN A 206 3.58 -3.43 -8.54
N CYS A 207 4.19 -3.86 -7.43
CA CYS A 207 5.26 -3.10 -6.77
C CYS A 207 6.54 -3.21 -7.60
N ARG A 208 7.29 -2.11 -7.72
CA ARG A 208 8.62 -2.13 -8.35
C ARG A 208 9.54 -3.01 -7.49
N HIS A 209 10.07 -4.09 -8.06
CA HIS A 209 10.97 -5.04 -7.37
C HIS A 209 12.42 -4.56 -7.27
N ASP A 210 12.75 -3.40 -7.83
CA ASP A 210 14.12 -2.86 -7.83
C ASP A 210 14.34 -1.96 -6.61
N PHE A 211 15.03 -2.52 -5.61
CA PHE A 211 15.38 -1.87 -4.33
C PHE A 211 16.72 -1.13 -4.39
N GLU A 212 17.55 -1.32 -5.42
CA GLU A 212 18.95 -0.85 -5.43
C GLU A 212 19.07 0.67 -5.69
N GLY A 213 18.01 1.32 -6.19
CA GLY A 213 18.01 2.75 -6.52
C GLY A 213 17.61 3.73 -5.41
N ARG A 214 17.20 3.29 -4.20
CA ARG A 214 16.69 4.19 -3.15
C ARG A 214 17.72 4.48 -2.06
N VAL A 215 18.75 5.26 -2.37
CA VAL A 215 19.58 5.89 -1.32
C VAL A 215 18.95 7.22 -0.91
N SER A 216 17.97 7.17 -0.01
CA SER A 216 17.42 8.37 0.61
C SER A 216 18.41 8.87 1.67
N LYS A 217 19.17 9.93 1.39
CA LYS A 217 19.92 10.64 2.45
C LYS A 217 18.92 11.30 3.39
N ILE A 218 18.66 10.67 4.54
CA ILE A 218 17.90 11.29 5.63
C ILE A 218 18.72 12.50 6.12
N SER A 219 18.16 13.70 6.01
CA SER A 219 18.73 14.90 6.61
C SER A 219 17.79 15.42 7.68
N THR A 220 18.30 15.57 8.91
CA THR A 220 17.55 16.18 10.02
C THR A 220 17.74 17.70 10.03
N PRO A 221 16.77 18.48 10.54
CA PRO A 221 16.93 19.92 10.70
C PRO A 221 18.15 20.25 11.56
N LYS A 222 19.07 21.06 11.05
CA LYS A 222 20.25 21.54 11.80
C LYS A 222 19.98 22.93 12.36
N GLY A 223 20.38 23.18 13.62
CA GLY A 223 20.37 24.51 14.25
C GLY A 223 19.48 24.64 15.49
N LYS A 224 19.43 25.86 16.07
CA LYS A 224 18.71 26.22 17.31
C LYS A 224 17.18 26.03 17.23
N SER A 225 16.63 25.86 16.02
CA SER A 225 15.21 25.61 15.75
C SER A 225 14.81 24.13 15.79
N ALA A 226 15.76 23.21 15.98
CA ALA A 226 15.47 21.78 16.12
C ALA A 226 14.75 21.48 17.44
N LYS A 227 13.42 21.44 17.41
CA LYS A 227 12.57 20.99 18.55
C LYS A 227 12.65 19.48 18.80
N LEU A 228 13.08 18.71 17.80
CA LEU A 228 13.31 17.27 17.88
C LEU A 228 14.83 17.01 17.78
N ARG A 229 15.40 16.34 18.78
CA ARG A 229 16.79 15.89 18.77
C ARG A 229 16.82 14.37 18.71
N TYR A 230 17.45 13.82 17.68
CA TYR A 230 17.76 12.40 17.60
C TYR A 230 19.07 12.15 18.36
N PHE A 231 19.00 11.39 19.46
CA PHE A 231 20.19 10.89 20.13
C PHE A 231 20.42 9.48 19.62
N THR A 232 21.49 9.28 18.86
CA THR A 232 22.03 7.94 18.57
C THR A 232 22.45 7.31 19.90
N LYS A 233 21.55 6.56 20.54
CA LYS A 233 21.96 5.58 21.54
C LYS A 233 22.63 4.43 20.80
N THR A 234 23.66 3.86 21.40
CA THR A 234 24.17 2.52 21.08
C THR A 234 23.08 1.50 21.39
N SER A 235 22.44 0.77 20.48
CA SER A 235 22.11 0.93 19.08
C SER A 235 20.67 0.38 18.99
N CYS A 236 19.80 0.97 18.18
CA CYS A 236 18.46 0.40 17.90
C CYS A 236 18.53 -1.08 17.44
N GLU A 237 19.69 -1.46 16.88
CA GLU A 237 20.10 -2.80 16.46
C GLU A 237 20.23 -3.83 17.59
N LEU A 238 20.24 -3.39 18.86
CA LEU A 238 20.30 -4.29 20.03
C LEU A 238 18.93 -4.47 20.71
N SER A 239 17.86 -3.88 20.16
CA SER A 239 16.52 -4.14 20.64
C SER A 239 16.14 -5.59 20.30
N PRO A 240 15.68 -6.43 21.26
CA PRO A 240 15.25 -7.81 20.96
C PRO A 240 14.09 -7.90 19.98
N VAL A 241 13.42 -6.78 19.71
CA VAL A 241 12.44 -6.65 18.65
C VAL A 241 12.66 -5.34 17.90
N ILE A 242 12.73 -5.43 16.58
CA ILE A 242 12.79 -4.30 15.67
C ILE A 242 11.63 -4.42 14.69
N VAL A 243 10.90 -3.33 14.51
CA VAL A 243 9.78 -3.24 13.56
C VAL A 243 10.19 -2.39 12.38
N TYR A 244 10.19 -2.95 11.19
CA TYR A 244 10.37 -2.21 9.95
C TYR A 244 9.01 -1.87 9.39
N ALA A 245 8.70 -0.58 9.27
CA ALA A 245 7.37 -0.10 8.91
C ALA A 245 7.40 0.81 7.68
N ASP A 246 6.25 0.88 7.01
CA ASP A 246 6.00 1.83 5.95
C ASP A 246 4.57 2.35 5.93
N PHE A 247 4.44 3.55 5.38
CA PHE A 247 3.16 4.15 5.05
C PHE A 247 3.15 4.61 3.60
N GLU A 248 2.06 4.24 2.93
CA GLU A 248 1.63 4.88 1.71
C GLU A 248 0.53 5.88 2.07
N VAL A 249 0.65 7.13 1.65
CA VAL A 249 -0.30 8.20 2.02
C VAL A 249 -0.83 8.91 0.79
N PHE A 250 -2.07 9.38 0.88
CA PHE A 250 -2.64 10.27 -0.12
C PHE A 250 -2.01 11.65 0.05
N SER A 251 -1.30 12.13 -0.97
CA SER A 251 -0.68 13.46 -0.99
C SER A 251 -1.50 14.40 -1.86
N GLN A 252 -1.79 15.60 -1.35
CA GLN A 252 -2.36 16.72 -2.10
C GLN A 252 -1.34 17.85 -2.17
N ASN A 253 -1.29 18.61 -3.26
CA ASN A 253 -0.38 19.75 -3.34
C ASN A 253 -0.74 20.81 -2.28
N SER A 254 0.25 21.32 -1.57
CA SER A 254 0.07 22.43 -0.64
C SER A 254 0.02 23.74 -1.44
N ILE A 255 -1.16 24.35 -1.54
CA ILE A 255 -1.33 25.67 -2.17
C ILE A 255 -1.09 26.80 -1.15
N GLN A 256 -1.09 26.49 0.15
CA GLN A 256 -1.11 27.48 1.24
C GLN A 256 0.24 27.74 1.92
N PHE A 257 1.21 26.82 1.82
CA PHE A 257 2.49 26.95 2.52
C PHE A 257 3.67 26.76 1.57
N ALA A 258 4.43 27.83 1.32
CA ALA A 258 5.62 27.83 0.48
C ALA A 258 6.74 26.89 0.95
N ALA A 259 6.68 26.39 2.19
CA ALA A 259 7.65 25.46 2.78
C ALA A 259 7.18 23.99 2.80
N ALA A 260 5.95 23.69 2.36
CA ALA A 260 5.41 22.34 2.31
C ALA A 260 5.18 21.91 0.86
N GLU A 261 5.76 20.78 0.45
CA GLU A 261 5.60 20.23 -0.91
C GLU A 261 4.23 19.53 -1.08
N GLY A 262 3.56 19.15 0.01
CA GLY A 262 2.23 18.54 -0.03
C GLY A 262 1.60 18.36 1.35
N VAL A 263 0.27 18.19 1.37
CA VAL A 263 -0.55 17.88 2.54
C VAL A 263 -0.93 16.39 2.51
N GLN A 264 -0.61 15.67 3.59
CA GLN A 264 -0.71 14.20 3.66
C GLN A 264 -1.62 13.76 4.82
N ASN A 265 -2.92 13.99 4.67
CA ASN A 265 -3.87 13.84 5.77
C ASN A 265 -4.39 12.41 5.97
N ARG A 266 -4.24 11.53 4.98
CA ARG A 266 -4.85 10.19 4.98
C ARG A 266 -3.86 9.13 4.55
N ILE A 267 -3.76 8.08 5.36
CA ILE A 267 -2.96 6.89 5.04
C ILE A 267 -3.76 6.01 4.08
N ALA A 268 -3.15 5.64 2.95
CA ALA A 268 -3.69 4.69 1.98
C ALA A 268 -3.42 3.25 2.40
N ALA A 269 -2.20 2.96 2.85
CA ALA A 269 -1.82 1.66 3.37
C ALA A 269 -0.73 1.80 4.44
N ALA A 270 -0.70 0.82 5.35
CA ALA A 270 0.35 0.68 6.33
C ALA A 270 0.81 -0.77 6.34
N ALA A 271 2.11 -0.99 6.38
CA ALA A 271 2.67 -2.31 6.54
C ALA A 271 3.82 -2.28 7.53
N TYR A 272 4.03 -3.39 8.22
CA TYR A 272 5.28 -3.60 8.94
C TYR A 272 5.66 -5.08 9.02
N SER A 273 6.93 -5.31 9.30
CA SER A 273 7.48 -6.62 9.65
C SER A 273 8.26 -6.48 10.95
N ALA A 274 7.89 -7.28 11.95
CA ALA A 274 8.64 -7.40 13.20
C ALA A 274 9.68 -8.51 13.08
N VAL A 275 10.91 -8.18 13.44
CA VAL A 275 12.04 -9.11 13.51
C VAL A 275 12.44 -9.24 14.97
N GLY A 276 12.41 -10.48 15.46
CA GLY A 276 12.89 -10.81 16.79
C GLY A 276 14.37 -11.21 16.77
N MET A 277 15.05 -10.90 17.86
CA MET A 277 16.43 -11.26 18.13
C MET A 277 16.53 -11.73 19.58
N CYS A 278 17.71 -12.22 19.99
CA CYS A 278 17.95 -12.58 21.39
C CYS A 278 16.96 -13.63 21.91
N GLY A 279 16.54 -14.56 21.05
CA GLY A 279 15.59 -15.63 21.41
C GLY A 279 14.13 -15.21 21.52
N TYR A 280 13.81 -13.93 21.26
CA TYR A 280 12.42 -13.49 21.11
C TYR A 280 11.93 -13.82 19.71
N GLU A 281 10.79 -14.52 19.61
CA GLU A 281 10.11 -14.78 18.35
C GLU A 281 8.82 -13.94 18.28
N PRO A 282 8.66 -13.04 17.28
CA PRO A 282 7.43 -12.31 17.09
C PRO A 282 6.29 -13.26 16.69
N PRO A 283 5.05 -13.03 17.14
CA PRO A 283 3.91 -13.80 16.67
C PRO A 283 3.75 -13.73 15.15
N GLU A 284 3.24 -14.79 14.51
CA GLU A 284 3.06 -14.87 13.06
C GLU A 284 2.35 -13.66 12.46
N ALA A 285 1.31 -13.17 13.12
CA ALA A 285 0.55 -11.98 12.70
C ALA A 285 1.37 -10.67 12.67
N HIS A 286 2.55 -10.66 13.30
CA HIS A 286 3.47 -9.52 13.37
C HIS A 286 4.70 -9.69 12.49
N LYS A 287 4.99 -10.90 11.98
CA LYS A 287 6.08 -11.12 11.02
C LYS A 287 5.82 -10.39 9.71
N LEU A 288 4.57 -10.34 9.28
CA LEU A 288 4.10 -9.47 8.21
C LEU A 288 2.69 -8.99 8.54
N TRP A 289 2.56 -7.71 8.85
CA TRP A 289 1.28 -7.05 9.07
C TRP A 289 1.05 -6.02 7.98
N MET A 290 -0.16 -5.97 7.43
CA MET A 290 -0.52 -5.03 6.38
C MET A 290 -2.00 -4.67 6.47
N GLU A 291 -2.32 -3.39 6.29
CA GLU A 291 -3.68 -2.88 6.27
C GLU A 291 -3.83 -1.80 5.20
N HIS A 292 -5.03 -1.72 4.61
CA HIS A 292 -5.37 -0.77 3.56
C HIS A 292 -6.61 0.03 3.93
N ALA A 293 -6.66 1.29 3.53
CA ALA A 293 -7.85 2.11 3.68
C ALA A 293 -8.99 1.58 2.83
N ARG A 294 -10.19 1.49 3.41
CA ARG A 294 -11.41 1.14 2.68
C ARG A 294 -12.22 2.39 2.34
N GLU A 295 -13.11 2.24 1.36
CA GLU A 295 -14.03 3.31 1.01
C GLU A 295 -14.99 3.62 2.18
N GLY A 296 -15.25 4.91 2.43
CA GLY A 296 -16.06 5.36 3.56
C GLY A 296 -15.38 5.29 4.95
N GLU A 297 -14.17 4.75 5.07
CA GLU A 297 -13.45 4.73 6.35
C GLU A 297 -12.90 6.11 6.74
N HIS A 298 -12.91 6.34 8.05
CA HIS A 298 -12.36 7.54 8.66
C HIS A 298 -10.85 7.69 8.34
N GLU A 299 -10.37 8.91 8.10
CA GLU A 299 -8.98 9.25 7.68
C GLU A 299 -7.85 8.61 8.52
N CYS A 300 -8.07 8.45 9.84
CA CYS A 300 -7.11 7.82 10.76
C CYS A 300 -7.28 6.30 10.93
N ALA A 301 -8.22 5.65 10.24
CA ALA A 301 -8.58 4.25 10.50
C ALA A 301 -7.37 3.32 10.39
N VAL A 302 -6.63 3.39 9.28
CA VAL A 302 -5.42 2.59 9.03
C VAL A 302 -4.36 2.84 10.11
N ALA A 303 -4.12 4.12 10.46
CA ALA A 303 -3.15 4.48 11.48
C ALA A 303 -3.53 3.95 12.87
N LEU A 304 -4.83 3.98 13.21
CA LEU A 304 -5.34 3.41 14.45
C LEU A 304 -5.16 1.89 14.49
N GLN A 305 -5.40 1.20 13.38
CA GLN A 305 -5.21 -0.25 13.27
C GLN A 305 -3.73 -0.62 13.39
N PHE A 306 -2.84 0.15 12.72
CA PHE A 306 -1.40 0.03 12.87
C PHE A 306 -0.97 0.17 14.34
N LEU A 307 -1.41 1.22 15.03
CA LEU A 307 -1.10 1.44 16.45
C LEU A 307 -1.64 0.32 17.35
N ARG A 308 -2.87 -0.16 17.11
CA ARG A 308 -3.44 -1.30 17.85
C ARG A 308 -2.59 -2.56 17.69
N SER A 309 -2.20 -2.84 16.45
CA SER A 309 -1.36 -3.98 16.12
C SER A 309 0.00 -3.91 16.84
N LEU A 310 0.65 -2.74 16.80
CA LEU A 310 1.91 -2.52 17.53
C LEU A 310 1.77 -2.61 19.05
N MET A 311 0.64 -2.17 19.62
CA MET A 311 0.38 -2.35 21.05
C MET A 311 0.25 -3.83 21.42
N GLY A 312 -0.40 -4.64 20.58
CA GLY A 312 -0.45 -6.09 20.75
C GLY A 312 0.94 -6.73 20.74
N LEU A 313 1.80 -6.32 19.79
CA LEU A 313 3.19 -6.75 19.74
C LEU A 313 3.98 -6.34 20.99
N LEU A 314 3.82 -5.09 21.44
CA LEU A 314 4.47 -4.57 22.64
C LEU A 314 4.07 -5.36 23.89
N ASP A 315 2.79 -5.67 24.05
CA ASP A 315 2.30 -6.44 25.20
C ASP A 315 2.83 -7.87 25.18
N HIS A 316 2.86 -8.50 24.00
CA HIS A 316 3.48 -9.82 23.82
C HIS A 316 4.97 -9.78 24.19
N TYR A 317 5.72 -8.80 23.68
CA TYR A 317 7.13 -8.63 23.98
C TYR A 317 7.39 -8.42 25.48
N LYS A 318 6.58 -7.58 26.15
CA LYS A 318 6.68 -7.36 27.59
C LYS A 318 6.44 -8.64 28.38
N ASN A 319 5.43 -9.41 28.01
CA ASN A 319 5.13 -10.68 28.66
C ASN A 319 6.30 -11.67 28.52
N TRP A 320 6.83 -11.81 27.31
CA TRP A 320 8.03 -12.62 27.07
C TRP A 320 9.21 -12.17 27.93
N ARG A 321 9.53 -10.87 27.94
CA ARG A 321 10.65 -10.31 28.71
C ARG A 321 10.50 -10.52 30.23
N MET A 322 9.26 -10.53 30.73
CA MET A 322 8.98 -10.74 32.16
C MET A 322 9.08 -12.22 32.56
N ASN A 323 8.68 -13.13 31.67
CA ASN A 323 8.45 -14.53 32.01
C ASN A 323 9.56 -15.48 31.50
N GLU A 324 10.25 -15.14 30.41
CA GLU A 324 11.19 -16.06 29.73
C GLU A 324 12.67 -15.73 30.00
N LYS A 325 13.03 -15.55 31.28
CA LYS A 325 14.43 -15.34 31.66
C LYS A 325 15.15 -16.68 31.72
N LYS A 326 15.89 -17.02 30.67
CA LYS A 326 16.73 -18.22 30.64
C LYS A 326 17.99 -18.01 31.47
N PRO A 327 18.43 -19.03 32.25
CA PRO A 327 19.68 -18.96 32.97
C PRO A 327 20.87 -18.98 32.00
N LEU A 328 22.02 -18.47 32.46
CA LEU A 328 23.28 -18.51 31.72
C LEU A 328 23.67 -19.97 31.39
N VAL A 329 23.86 -20.24 30.11
CA VAL A 329 24.35 -21.51 29.56
C VAL A 329 25.86 -21.41 29.35
N TRP A 330 26.62 -22.20 30.10
CA TRP A 330 28.07 -22.26 30.00
C TRP A 330 28.53 -23.30 28.98
N THR A 331 29.29 -22.88 27.97
CA THR A 331 30.16 -23.77 27.18
C THR A 331 31.57 -23.77 27.78
N ALA A 332 32.38 -24.78 27.44
CA ALA A 332 33.78 -24.83 27.86
C ALA A 332 34.56 -23.59 27.39
N GLU A 333 34.32 -23.15 26.16
CA GLU A 333 34.91 -21.95 25.58
C GLU A 333 34.50 -20.68 26.34
N HIS A 334 33.21 -20.50 26.64
CA HIS A 334 32.72 -19.34 27.39
C HIS A 334 33.36 -19.25 28.78
N ARG A 335 33.55 -20.40 29.46
CA ARG A 335 34.23 -20.43 30.76
C ARG A 335 35.67 -19.96 30.64
N THR A 336 36.40 -20.45 29.65
CA THR A 336 37.78 -20.04 29.36
C THR A 336 37.87 -18.56 29.06
N GLN A 337 37.06 -18.05 28.14
CA GLN A 337 37.02 -16.63 27.78
C GLN A 337 36.68 -15.75 29.00
N HIS A 338 35.71 -16.14 29.81
CA HIS A 338 35.34 -15.40 31.01
C HIS A 338 36.45 -15.41 32.07
N GLN A 339 37.14 -16.54 32.28
CA GLN A 339 38.27 -16.63 33.20
C GLN A 339 39.44 -15.74 32.74
N GLN A 340 39.78 -15.80 31.45
CA GLN A 340 40.87 -15.03 30.85
C GLN A 340 40.59 -13.52 30.74
N ALA A 341 39.32 -13.11 30.74
CA ALA A 341 38.95 -11.70 30.67
C ALA A 341 39.50 -10.89 31.85
N ARG A 342 40.38 -9.92 31.53
CA ARG A 342 40.99 -8.98 32.49
C ARG A 342 40.30 -7.62 32.53
N GLU A 343 39.57 -7.28 31.47
CA GLU A 343 38.85 -6.01 31.32
C GLU A 343 37.38 -6.19 30.95
N CYS A 344 36.57 -5.20 31.31
CA CYS A 344 35.16 -5.11 30.95
C CYS A 344 34.98 -5.00 29.44
N ARG A 345 34.16 -5.86 28.81
CA ARG A 345 33.86 -5.79 27.38
C ARG A 345 33.31 -4.41 26.96
N GLU A 346 32.45 -3.82 27.78
CA GLU A 346 31.75 -2.57 27.47
C GLU A 346 32.64 -1.32 27.65
N CYS A 347 33.18 -1.14 28.85
CA CYS A 347 33.89 0.10 29.18
C CYS A 347 35.42 -0.02 29.12
N ARG A 348 35.96 -1.19 28.77
CA ARG A 348 37.40 -1.48 28.65
C ARG A 348 38.24 -1.17 29.89
N ARG A 349 37.63 -1.24 31.08
CA ARG A 349 38.33 -1.02 32.37
C ARG A 349 38.58 -2.35 33.07
N VAL A 350 39.73 -2.45 33.72
CA VAL A 350 40.17 -3.65 34.48
C VAL A 350 39.19 -3.98 35.61
N PHE A 351 38.95 -5.27 35.83
CA PHE A 351 38.15 -5.76 36.95
C PHE A 351 38.87 -5.62 38.29
N CYS A 352 38.14 -5.38 39.37
CA CYS A 352 38.70 -5.46 40.72
C CYS A 352 37.64 -5.85 41.75
N ASN A 353 38.07 -6.20 42.96
CA ASN A 353 37.19 -6.68 44.02
C ASN A 353 36.34 -5.59 44.70
N LYS A 354 36.34 -4.36 44.16
CA LYS A 354 35.49 -3.27 44.67
C LYS A 354 34.06 -3.41 44.14
N SER A 355 33.07 -3.11 44.99
CA SER A 355 31.65 -3.06 44.61
C SER A 355 31.45 -2.26 43.32
N GLY A 356 30.64 -2.79 42.40
CA GLY A 356 30.38 -2.17 41.10
C GLY A 356 31.48 -2.36 40.05
N ARG A 357 32.64 -2.92 40.43
CA ARG A 357 33.79 -3.20 39.55
C ARG A 357 34.16 -4.68 39.47
N ARG A 358 33.45 -5.53 40.20
CA ARG A 358 33.61 -6.99 40.17
C ARG A 358 33.29 -7.54 38.78
N LYS A 359 34.01 -8.57 38.36
CA LYS A 359 33.75 -9.30 37.12
C LYS A 359 32.46 -10.11 37.28
N VAL A 360 31.52 -9.92 36.37
CA VAL A 360 30.26 -10.68 36.29
C VAL A 360 30.06 -11.21 34.88
N ALA A 361 29.40 -12.36 34.76
CA ALA A 361 29.07 -12.95 33.46
C ALA A 361 27.78 -12.32 32.93
N HIS A 362 27.91 -11.49 31.89
CA HIS A 362 26.77 -10.94 31.17
C HIS A 362 26.28 -11.96 30.14
N HIS A 363 24.97 -12.14 30.07
CA HIS A 363 24.33 -13.11 29.19
C HIS A 363 23.03 -12.57 28.65
N ASP A 364 22.62 -13.14 27.53
CA ASP A 364 21.36 -12.87 26.89
C ASP A 364 20.24 -13.60 27.65
N HIS A 365 19.25 -12.86 28.15
CA HIS A 365 18.18 -13.45 28.96
C HIS A 365 17.18 -14.29 28.16
N GLY A 366 17.11 -14.16 26.83
CA GLY A 366 16.16 -14.93 26.01
C GLY A 366 16.74 -16.22 25.45
N THR A 367 18.06 -16.30 25.30
CA THR A 367 18.78 -17.50 24.83
C THR A 367 19.58 -18.19 25.94
N GLY A 368 19.98 -17.46 26.98
CA GLY A 368 20.93 -17.92 27.99
C GLY A 368 22.39 -17.82 27.53
N SER A 369 22.66 -17.38 26.30
CA SER A 369 24.01 -17.33 25.74
C SER A 369 24.90 -16.31 26.43
N TRP A 370 26.13 -16.69 26.72
CA TRP A 370 27.13 -15.77 27.28
C TRP A 370 27.49 -14.69 26.27
N LEU A 371 27.43 -13.43 26.69
CA LEU A 371 27.79 -12.28 25.87
C LEU A 371 29.17 -11.72 26.25
N GLY A 372 29.57 -11.81 27.51
CA GLY A 372 30.85 -11.23 27.89
C GLY A 372 31.10 -11.13 29.37
N ALA A 373 32.34 -10.81 29.73
CA ALA A 373 32.68 -10.37 31.07
C ALA A 373 32.42 -8.86 31.18
N LEU A 374 31.52 -8.46 32.07
CA LEU A 374 31.24 -7.06 32.39
C LEU A 374 31.58 -6.75 33.85
N ARG A 375 31.76 -5.46 34.15
CA ARG A 375 31.75 -4.98 35.54
C ARG A 375 30.32 -4.99 36.04
N GLU A 376 30.13 -5.24 37.32
CA GLU A 376 28.82 -5.21 37.98
C GLU A 376 27.97 -3.97 37.63
N ASN A 377 28.54 -2.76 37.69
CA ASN A 377 27.80 -1.54 37.30
C ASN A 377 27.47 -1.49 35.81
N CYS A 378 28.36 -1.97 34.94
CA CYS A 378 28.11 -2.01 33.49
C CYS A 378 27.02 -3.03 33.17
N ASN A 379 27.02 -4.18 33.84
CA ASN A 379 26.00 -5.21 33.70
C ASN A 379 24.63 -4.74 34.20
N GLN A 380 24.59 -4.02 35.33
CA GLN A 380 23.37 -3.41 35.83
C GLN A 380 22.85 -2.35 34.85
N ALA A 381 23.73 -1.54 34.26
CA ALA A 381 23.34 -0.54 33.27
C ALA A 381 22.89 -1.14 31.92
N ALA A 382 23.31 -2.37 31.60
CA ALA A 382 22.91 -3.11 30.40
C ALA A 382 21.48 -3.65 30.54
N HIS A 383 20.51 -2.72 30.53
CA HIS A 383 19.10 -3.04 30.56
C HIS A 383 18.56 -3.26 29.16
N VAL A 384 17.89 -4.39 28.97
CA VAL A 384 17.05 -4.62 27.79
C VAL A 384 15.85 -3.66 27.84
N PRO A 385 15.55 -2.91 26.77
CA PRO A 385 14.41 -1.99 26.74
C PRO A 385 13.06 -2.69 27.00
N TYR A 386 12.05 -1.91 27.39
CA TYR A 386 10.63 -2.37 27.45
C TYR A 386 9.82 -1.83 26.27
N ASP A 387 10.41 -0.94 25.50
CA ASP A 387 9.93 -0.33 24.28
C ASP A 387 10.34 -1.17 23.07
N ILE A 388 9.49 -1.14 22.05
CA ILE A 388 9.81 -1.68 20.72
C ILE A 388 10.35 -0.54 19.86
N THR A 389 11.38 -0.84 19.05
CA THR A 389 11.92 0.12 18.10
C THR A 389 11.18 0.00 16.77
N ILE A 390 10.77 1.12 16.19
CA ILE A 390 10.09 1.19 14.89
C ILE A 390 10.94 2.02 13.92
N CYS A 391 11.34 1.41 12.82
CA CYS A 391 12.13 2.00 11.75
C CYS A 391 11.24 2.23 10.53
N PHE A 392 11.02 3.48 10.15
CA PHE A 392 10.26 3.84 8.95
C PHE A 392 11.17 4.03 7.75
N HIS A 393 10.93 3.29 6.66
CA HIS A 393 11.80 3.38 5.50
C HIS A 393 11.54 4.62 4.62
N ASN A 394 10.29 5.11 4.56
CA ASN A 394 9.94 6.36 3.87
C ASN A 394 9.75 7.57 4.81
N GLY A 395 10.10 7.43 6.10
CA GLY A 395 9.82 8.42 7.13
C GLY A 395 10.44 9.81 6.91
N GLY A 396 11.55 9.89 6.18
CA GLY A 396 12.27 11.15 5.96
C GLY A 396 11.50 12.20 5.15
N ARG A 397 10.41 11.81 4.47
CA ARG A 397 9.55 12.72 3.68
C ARG A 397 8.21 13.03 4.36
N TYR A 398 8.00 12.53 5.58
CA TYR A 398 6.78 12.71 6.34
C TYR A 398 7.06 13.51 7.62
N ASP A 399 6.16 14.44 7.95
CA ASP A 399 6.13 15.09 9.28
C ASP A 399 5.40 14.22 10.33
N PHE A 400 4.87 13.06 9.91
CA PHE A 400 4.11 12.10 10.71
C PHE A 400 2.91 12.69 11.46
N HIS A 401 2.38 13.84 11.04
CA HIS A 401 1.26 14.48 11.75
C HIS A 401 0.02 13.58 11.79
N PHE A 402 -0.21 12.76 10.76
CA PHE A 402 -1.30 11.78 10.71
C PHE A 402 -1.19 10.71 11.81
N VAL A 403 0.03 10.28 12.17
CA VAL A 403 0.27 9.36 13.29
C VAL A 403 -0.04 10.05 14.61
N LEU A 404 0.38 11.32 14.77
CA LEU A 404 0.09 12.11 15.97
C LEU A 404 -1.41 12.31 16.18
N ARG A 405 -2.16 12.62 15.11
CA ARG A 405 -3.63 12.72 15.14
C ARG A 405 -4.26 11.39 15.57
N ALA A 406 -3.78 10.28 15.02
CA ALA A 406 -4.26 8.95 15.38
C ALA A 406 -3.94 8.61 16.84
N LEU A 407 -2.74 8.93 17.34
CA LEU A 407 -2.37 8.74 18.75
C LEU A 407 -3.27 9.55 19.71
N ALA A 408 -3.61 10.79 19.35
CA ALA A 408 -4.53 11.61 20.13
C ALA A 408 -5.92 10.95 20.20
N LYS A 409 -6.45 10.49 19.06
CA LYS A 409 -7.72 9.74 19.00
C LYS A 409 -7.65 8.42 19.77
N PHE A 410 -6.55 7.69 19.65
CA PHE A 410 -6.32 6.43 20.35
C PHE A 410 -6.40 6.60 21.86
N LYS A 411 -5.71 7.61 22.42
CA LYS A 411 -5.78 7.95 23.85
C LYS A 411 -7.18 8.34 24.30
N TYR A 412 -7.90 9.10 23.46
CA TYR A 412 -9.28 9.50 23.75
C TYR A 412 -10.22 8.28 23.83
N HIS A 413 -10.13 7.36 22.87
CA HIS A 413 -10.92 6.12 22.87
C HIS A 413 -10.59 5.22 24.06
N ALA A 414 -9.31 5.04 24.38
CA ALA A 414 -8.90 4.26 25.57
C ALA A 414 -9.47 4.84 26.87
N LYS A 415 -9.47 6.18 27.01
CA LYS A 415 -10.07 6.87 28.16
C LYS A 415 -11.59 6.70 28.21
N LEU A 416 -12.27 6.77 27.08
CA LEU A 416 -13.72 6.51 27.00
C LEU A 416 -14.07 5.08 27.40
N GLU A 417 -13.30 4.08 26.97
CA GLU A 417 -13.50 2.68 27.37
C GLU A 417 -13.27 2.48 28.86
N GLN A 418 -12.22 3.07 29.42
CA GLN A 418 -11.96 3.02 30.86
C GLN A 418 -13.12 3.65 31.65
N ASN A 419 -13.62 4.81 31.20
CA ASN A 419 -14.78 5.47 31.80
C ASN A 419 -16.04 4.60 31.70
N ARG A 420 -16.29 3.98 30.53
CA ARG A 420 -17.42 3.06 30.33
C ARG A 420 -17.34 1.86 31.27
N ARG A 421 -16.16 1.24 31.43
CA ARG A 421 -15.95 0.13 32.39
C ARG A 421 -16.18 0.58 33.83
N ALA A 422 -15.68 1.76 34.21
CA ALA A 422 -15.90 2.33 35.54
C ALA A 422 -17.39 2.62 35.82
N VAL A 423 -18.12 3.14 34.83
CA VAL A 423 -19.57 3.37 34.91
C VAL A 423 -20.32 2.03 35.00
N ALA A 424 -19.98 1.05 34.16
CA ALA A 424 -20.57 -0.28 34.23
C ALA A 424 -20.35 -0.97 35.58
N GLY A 425 -19.14 -0.84 36.15
CA GLY A 425 -18.84 -1.31 37.51
C GLY A 425 -19.66 -0.59 38.59
N LYS A 426 -19.86 0.73 38.46
CA LYS A 426 -20.73 1.50 39.35
C LYS A 426 -22.21 1.14 39.20
N ILE A 427 -22.69 0.90 37.97
CA ILE A 427 -24.06 0.42 37.71
C ILE A 427 -24.26 -0.95 38.36
N ARG A 428 -23.30 -1.87 38.24
CA ARG A 428 -23.37 -3.17 38.94
C ARG A 428 -23.40 -3.03 40.45
N LYS A 429 -22.64 -2.07 41.01
CA LYS A 429 -22.52 -1.88 42.47
C LYS A 429 -23.71 -1.13 43.09
N PHE A 430 -24.29 -0.17 42.39
CA PHE A 430 -25.29 0.74 42.96
C PHE A 430 -26.66 0.64 42.28
N GLY A 431 -26.78 0.02 41.11
CA GLY A 431 -27.98 0.08 40.28
C GLY A 431 -28.12 1.43 39.55
N VAL A 432 -28.83 1.43 38.42
CA VAL A 432 -28.94 2.60 37.52
C VAL A 432 -29.63 3.79 38.21
N LYS A 433 -30.70 3.55 38.98
CA LYS A 433 -31.50 4.61 39.64
C LYS A 433 -30.72 5.35 40.73
N GLU A 434 -30.00 4.63 41.58
CA GLU A 434 -29.20 5.21 42.67
C GLU A 434 -27.96 5.95 42.13
N LEU A 435 -27.36 5.45 41.05
CA LEU A 435 -26.25 6.14 40.39
C LEU A 435 -26.69 7.48 39.79
N ALA A 436 -27.87 7.53 39.14
CA ALA A 436 -28.44 8.76 38.60
C ALA A 436 -28.73 9.79 39.72
N ARG A 437 -29.29 9.34 40.85
CA ARG A 437 -29.54 10.18 42.03
C ARG A 437 -28.25 10.79 42.59
N ARG A 438 -27.17 10.00 42.68
CA ARG A 438 -25.86 10.49 43.15
C ARG A 438 -25.20 11.46 42.19
N VAL A 439 -25.30 11.23 40.88
CA VAL A 439 -24.77 12.16 39.86
C VAL A 439 -25.50 13.51 39.94
N LYS A 440 -26.83 13.49 40.07
CA LYS A 440 -27.65 14.69 40.23
C LYS A 440 -27.22 15.50 41.47
N LEU A 441 -27.03 14.82 42.62
CA LEU A 441 -26.58 15.46 43.86
C LEU A 441 -25.20 16.13 43.73
N VAL A 442 -24.28 15.53 42.97
CA VAL A 442 -22.95 16.11 42.71
C VAL A 442 -23.04 17.31 41.77
N GLN A 443 -23.88 17.24 40.73
CA GLN A 443 -24.10 18.36 39.81
C GLN A 443 -24.75 19.56 40.51
N GLU A 444 -25.74 19.32 41.37
CA GLU A 444 -26.37 20.35 42.20
C GLU A 444 -25.37 21.01 43.16
N ARG A 445 -24.47 20.22 43.78
CA ARG A 445 -23.39 20.75 44.63
C ARG A 445 -22.34 21.55 43.85
N ALA A 446 -22.00 21.12 42.62
CA ALA A 446 -21.06 21.84 41.78
C ALA A 446 -21.63 23.17 41.27
N ALA A 447 -22.92 23.20 40.90
CA ALA A 447 -23.62 24.42 40.51
C ALA A 447 -23.73 25.42 41.67
N ALA A 448 -23.98 24.93 42.89
CA ALA A 448 -23.97 25.77 44.09
C ALA A 448 -22.57 26.40 44.34
N PHE A 449 -21.48 25.65 44.10
CA PHE A 449 -20.11 26.15 44.27
C PHE A 449 -19.67 27.16 43.20
N GLY A 450 -20.11 26.99 41.95
CA GLY A 450 -19.76 27.85 40.82
C GLY A 450 -20.37 29.26 40.87
N SER A 451 -21.37 29.48 41.73
CA SER A 451 -22.03 30.78 41.90
C SER A 451 -21.29 31.78 42.81
N SER A 452 -20.18 31.37 43.45
CA SER A 452 -19.53 32.18 44.51
C SER A 452 -18.24 32.91 44.11
N LYS A 453 -17.81 32.89 42.84
CA LYS A 453 -16.61 33.63 42.40
C LYS A 453 -16.80 34.34 41.06
N SER A 454 -17.56 35.42 41.07
CA SER A 454 -17.34 36.57 40.18
C SER A 454 -16.76 37.73 40.99
N LYS A 455 -15.44 37.90 40.93
CA LYS A 455 -14.84 39.23 41.06
C LYS A 455 -14.21 39.55 39.70
N PRO A 456 -14.59 40.65 39.04
CA PRO A 456 -13.98 41.05 37.79
C PRO A 456 -12.59 41.60 38.10
N LEU A 457 -11.58 41.09 37.40
CA LEU A 457 -10.27 41.73 37.34
C LEU A 457 -10.14 42.36 35.96
N LEU A 458 -10.09 43.69 36.00
CA LEU A 458 -9.42 44.57 35.05
C LEU A 458 -8.04 44.03 34.65
#